data_AF-A0A9P8SPP1-F1
#
_entry.id   AF-A0A9P8SPP1-F1
#
_cell.length_a   1.000
_cell.length_b   1.000
_cell.length_c   1.000
_cell.angle_alpha   90.00
_cell.angle_beta   90.00
_cell.angle_gamma   90.00
#
_symmetry.space_group_name_H-M   'P 1'
#
loop_
_entity.id
_entity.type
_entity.pdbx_description
1 polymer ?
#
loop_
_entity_poly.entity_id
_entity_poly.type
_entity_poly.pdbx_seq_one_letter_code
_entity_poly.pdbx_strand_id
1 'polypeptide(L)' 'MFITRGIPLVNFAVASSALAFQVFVLYPWHNQLDAEFKSLKEEHIRVLNRMK' A
#
# COMPACT_ATOMS: atom_id res chain seq x y z
N MET A 1 -10.56 31.95 -20.16
CA MET A 1 -10.26 31.99 -18.71
C MET A 1 -10.89 30.86 -17.87
N PHE A 2 -11.85 30.08 -18.40
CA PHE A 2 -12.45 28.97 -17.64
C PHE A 2 -11.55 27.72 -17.54
N ILE A 3 -10.80 27.41 -18.62
CA ILE A 3 -9.93 26.22 -18.68
C ILE A 3 -8.79 26.31 -17.65
N THR A 4 -8.16 27.48 -17.49
CA THR A 4 -7.06 27.69 -16.53
C THR A 4 -7.51 27.63 -15.07
N ARG A 5 -8.81 27.83 -14.78
CA ARG A 5 -9.39 27.68 -13.43
C ARG A 5 -9.87 26.26 -13.12
N GLY A 6 -10.09 25.42 -14.13
CA GLY A 6 -10.47 24.02 -13.95
C GLY A 6 -9.29 23.10 -13.60
N ILE A 7 -8.07 23.45 -14.04
CA ILE A 7 -6.87 22.61 -13.82
C ILE A 7 -6.59 22.34 -12.33
N PRO A 8 -6.63 23.34 -11.41
CA PRO A 8 -6.42 23.07 -9.99
C PRO A 8 -7.48 22.15 -9.37
N LEU A 9 -8.74 22.26 -9.80
CA LEU A 9 -9.84 21.42 -9.32
C LEU A 9 -9.67 19.96 -9.76
N VAL A 10 -9.30 19.74 -11.02
CA VAL A 10 -9.02 18.39 -11.53
C VAL A 10 -7.79 17.81 -10.83
N ASN A 11 -6.72 18.60 -10.64
CA ASN A 11 -5.53 18.16 -9.93
C ASN A 11 -5.83 17.80 -8.47
N PHE A 12 -6.65 18.60 -7.80
CA PHE A 12 -7.13 18.30 -6.45
C PHE A 12 -7.93 17.00 -6.42
N ALA A 13 -8.89 16.81 -7.34
CA ALA A 13 -9.68 15.60 -7.42
C ALA A 13 -8.81 14.34 -7.66
N VAL A 14 -7.83 14.42 -8.56
CA VAL A 14 -6.88 13.33 -8.81
C VAL A 14 -6.03 13.04 -7.58
N ALA A 15 -5.47 14.07 -6.94
CA ALA A 15 -4.67 13.89 -5.73
C ALA A 15 -5.47 13.31 -4.57
N SER A 16 -6.71 13.78 -4.35
CA SER A 16 -7.62 13.22 -3.36
C SER A 16 -7.99 11.77 -3.67
N SER A 17 -8.19 11.44 -4.94
CA SER A 17 -8.49 10.06 -5.36
C SER A 17 -7.29 9.13 -5.14
N ALA A 18 -6.08 9.59 -5.46
CA ALA A 18 -4.84 8.85 -5.20
C ALA A 18 -4.60 8.65 -3.69
N LEU A 19 -4.82 9.69 -2.88
CA LEU A 19 -4.71 9.60 -1.43
C LEU A 19 -5.73 8.62 -0.84
N ALA A 20 -6.98 8.66 -1.31
CA ALA A 20 -8.01 7.72 -0.87
C ALA A 20 -7.62 6.26 -1.22
N PHE A 21 -7.16 6.02 -2.45
CA PHE A 21 -6.67 4.70 -2.84
C PHE A 21 -5.48 4.25 -1.98
N GLN A 22 -4.57 5.16 -1.67
CA GLN A 22 -3.41 4.87 -0.84
C GLN A 22 -3.80 4.47 0.58
N VAL A 23 -4.76 5.16 1.19
CA VAL A 23 -5.17 4.91 2.57
C VAL A 23 -6.09 3.68 2.68
N PHE A 24 -7.01 3.47 1.73
CA PHE A 24 -8.00 2.40 1.83
C PHE A 24 -7.57 1.08 1.20
N VAL A 25 -6.68 1.10 0.22
CA VAL A 25 -6.28 -0.11 -0.50
C VAL A 25 -4.83 -0.44 -0.21
N LEU A 26 -3.91 0.48 -0.50
CA LEU A 26 -2.48 0.18 -0.39
C LEU A 26 -2.06 -0.04 1.06
N TYR A 27 -2.44 0.85 1.98
CA TYR A 27 -2.01 0.72 3.38
C TYR A 27 -2.52 -0.58 4.05
N PRO A 28 -3.80 -0.97 3.92
CA PRO A 28 -4.27 -2.25 4.44
C PRO A 28 -3.61 -3.44 3.77
N TRP A 29 -3.42 -3.39 2.45
CA TRP A 29 -2.76 -4.46 1.71
C TRP A 29 -1.30 -4.65 2.13
N HIS A 30 -0.56 -3.55 2.35
CA HIS A 30 0.80 -3.60 2.87
C HIS A 30 0.89 -4.29 4.24
N ASN A 31 -0.03 -3.98 5.15
CA ASN A 31 -0.05 -4.62 6.47
C ASN A 31 -0.34 -6.13 6.39
N GLN A 32 -1.21 -6.55 5.46
CA GLN A 32 -1.49 -7.97 5.23
C GLN A 32 -0.25 -8.68 4.66
N LEU A 33 0.40 -8.08 3.67
CA LEU A 33 1.59 -8.63 3.05
C LEU A 33 2.76 -8.75 4.05
N ASP A 34 2.96 -7.74 4.90
CA ASP A 34 3.98 -7.78 5.95
C ASP A 34 3.71 -8.88 6.98
N ALA A 35 2.45 -9.11 7.34
CA ALA A 35 2.07 -10.17 8.26
C ALA A 35 2.36 -11.56 7.66
N GLU A 36 1.96 -11.79 6.40
CA GLU A 36 2.23 -13.03 5.67
C GLU A 36 3.73 -13.26 5.45
N PHE A 37 4.48 -12.19 5.15
CA PHE A 37 5.92 -12.26 4.98
C PHE A 37 6.63 -12.62 6.30
N LYS A 38 6.13 -12.08 7.42
CA LYS A 38 6.66 -12.41 8.75
C LYS A 38 6.39 -13.85 9.13
N SER A 39 5.18 -14.36 8.91
CA SER A 39 4.86 -15.78 9.19
C SER A 39 5.71 -16.71 8.34
N LEU A 40 5.91 -16.38 7.06
CA LEU A 40 6.76 -17.16 6.15
C LEU A 40 8.24 -17.17 6.60
N LYS A 41 8.76 -16.03 7.06
CA LYS A 41 10.13 -15.95 7.63
C LYS A 41 10.28 -16.80 8.90
N GLU A 42 9.32 -16.77 9.79
CA GLU A 42 9.34 -17.56 11.03
C GLU A 42 9.31 -19.07 10.75
N GLU A 43 8.54 -19.50 9.74
CA GLU A 43 8.56 -20.88 9.26
C GLU A 43 9.90 -21.25 8.63
N HIS A 44 10.47 -20.38 7.79
CA HIS A 44 11.76 -20.61 7.16
C HIS A 44 12.89 -20.79 8.21
N ILE A 45 12.92 -19.96 9.25
CA ILE A 45 13.89 -20.07 10.35
C ILE A 45 13.69 -21.37 11.14
N ARG A 46 12.44 -21.77 11.41
CA ARG A 46 12.14 -23.05 12.08
C ARG A 46 12.65 -24.26 11.29
N VAL A 47 12.44 -24.27 9.97
CA VAL A 47 12.92 -25.35 9.10
C VAL A 47 14.45 -25.39 9.08
N LEU A 48 15.12 -24.24 8.96
CA LEU A 48 16.58 -24.16 9.01
C LEU A 48 17.16 -24.71 10.33
N ASN A 49 16.56 -24.36 11.47
CA ASN A 49 17.00 -24.85 12.77
C ASN A 49 16.77 -26.34 12.96
N ARG A 50 15.78 -26.94 12.28
CA ARG A 50 15.52 -28.38 12.33
C ARG A 50 16.47 -29.20 11.44
N MET A 51 17.09 -28.56 10.45
CA MET A 51 18.10 -29.18 9.57
C MET A 51 19.53 -29.07 10.10
N LYS A 52 19.73 -28.42 11.26
CA LYS A 52 21.01 -28.30 11.96
C LYS A 52 21.09 -29.31 13.10
#